data_AF-A0A3B8HNQ4-F1
#
_entry.id   AF-A0A3B8HNQ4-F1
#
_cell.length_a   1.000
_cell.length_b   1.000
_cell.length_c   1.000
_cell.angle_alpha   90.00
_cell.angle_beta   90.00
_cell.angle_gamma   90.00
#
_symmetry.space_group_name_H-M   'P 1'
#
loop_
_entity.id
_entity.type
_entity.pdbx_description
1 polymer ?
#
loop_
_entity_poly.entity_id
_entity_poly.type
_entity_poly.pdbx_seq_one_letter_code
_entity_poly.pdbx_strand_id
1 'polypeptide(L)'
;MIAEMAKYLSIFRVLDGLRKGLTVYSGPSRAALIYAEGRDAPVSVYDPQHLLHGHEPRLAETYLHSSQWRDEAPDAAEMQFLGHIPVGNLQLSGLISFGGRSRSLFYQMWFTEHHPNMCSIGPVERWLEHAAWLLAHDFASEGAFVTGASRYALQGYAVHAIHDHIRHTLNARLGRDTDMLVYPILDAALSISKTSEEGMPPRGQLVFMEPEDVDKIRWLVRFPAPEMPRLRNSKHVRKLLQAVEESNRKLVSDGDQIFGISSAQLPECRITMDFRGRQGFLRIGGELACSFSDGNFQSSTRRPNLVQLEEVLLESPMDQSLVHVLFKLVQSIVEEARERRHGATLVLDLAEIPCEIPGQKLENPIDLRIGEYLELAKSLSRVDGALHLGADLHLHASACLQHG
;
A
#
# COMPACT_ATOMS: atom_id res chain seq x y z
N MET A 1 1.53 38.41 -13.89
CA MET A 1 0.53 38.36 -12.81
C MET A 1 -0.57 37.34 -13.06
N ILE A 2 -1.48 37.48 -14.06
CA ILE A 2 -2.58 36.52 -14.28
C ILE A 2 -2.08 35.11 -14.65
N ALA A 3 -1.14 35.00 -15.61
CA ALA A 3 -0.56 33.72 -16.02
C ALA A 3 0.21 33.01 -14.89
N GLU A 4 0.89 33.79 -14.05
CA GLU A 4 1.68 33.29 -12.92
C GLU A 4 0.79 32.78 -11.78
N MET A 5 -0.30 33.50 -11.48
CA MET A 5 -1.35 33.03 -10.57
C MET A 5 -2.02 31.75 -11.08
N ALA A 6 -2.24 31.62 -12.40
CA ALA A 6 -2.81 30.41 -12.99
C ALA A 6 -1.88 29.19 -12.83
N LYS A 7 -0.56 29.37 -13.01
CA LYS A 7 0.44 28.32 -12.76
C LYS A 7 0.46 27.88 -11.31
N TYR A 8 0.51 28.82 -10.37
CA TYR A 8 0.48 28.51 -8.93
C TYR A 8 -0.81 27.77 -8.54
N LEU A 9 -1.96 28.21 -9.07
CA LEU A 9 -3.24 27.56 -8.83
C LEU A 9 -3.28 26.13 -9.39
N SER A 10 -2.62 25.89 -10.52
CA SER A 10 -2.50 24.54 -11.12
C SER A 10 -1.66 23.62 -10.24
N ILE A 11 -0.48 24.08 -9.80
CA ILE A 11 0.37 23.34 -8.84
C ILE A 11 -0.42 22.99 -7.58
N PHE A 12 -1.08 23.98 -6.96
CA PHE A 12 -1.87 23.77 -5.75
C PHE A 12 -2.98 22.72 -5.95
N ARG A 13 -3.70 22.76 -7.09
CA ARG A 13 -4.81 21.84 -7.36
C ARG A 13 -4.34 20.41 -7.60
N VAL A 14 -3.28 20.23 -8.37
CA VAL A 14 -2.67 18.91 -8.61
C VAL A 14 -2.13 18.36 -7.30
N LEU A 15 -1.36 19.14 -6.54
CA LEU A 15 -0.78 18.71 -5.26
C LEU A 15 -1.86 18.35 -4.24
N ASP A 16 -2.90 19.18 -4.08
CA ASP A 16 -3.96 18.87 -3.12
C ASP A 16 -4.82 17.68 -3.55
N GLY A 17 -5.06 17.49 -4.86
CA GLY A 17 -5.73 16.30 -5.39
C GLY A 17 -4.93 15.03 -5.11
N LEU A 18 -3.63 15.05 -5.40
CA LEU A 18 -2.69 13.97 -5.11
C LEU A 18 -2.67 13.63 -3.62
N ARG A 19 -2.45 14.64 -2.76
CA ARG A 19 -2.41 14.49 -1.31
C ARG A 19 -3.69 13.86 -0.77
N LYS A 20 -4.86 14.33 -1.21
CA LYS A 20 -6.16 13.80 -0.77
C LYS A 20 -6.38 12.37 -1.23
N GLY A 21 -6.07 12.06 -2.49
CA GLY A 21 -6.18 10.71 -3.04
C GLY A 21 -5.28 9.71 -2.30
N LEU A 22 -4.00 10.06 -2.14
CA LEU A 22 -3.05 9.25 -1.38
C LEU A 22 -3.42 9.13 0.10
N THR A 23 -4.03 10.16 0.70
CA THR A 23 -4.52 10.08 2.09
C THR A 23 -5.60 9.00 2.25
N VAL A 24 -6.50 8.88 1.28
CA VAL A 24 -7.53 7.83 1.28
C VAL A 24 -6.94 6.44 1.03
N TYR A 25 -5.94 6.34 0.15
CA TYR A 25 -5.34 5.07 -0.25
C TYR A 25 -4.32 4.52 0.77
N SER A 26 -3.46 5.38 1.32
CA SER A 26 -2.31 5.01 2.15
C SER A 26 -2.39 5.45 3.61
N GLY A 27 -3.35 6.29 3.98
CA GLY A 27 -3.38 6.99 5.27
C GLY A 27 -2.73 8.38 5.17
N PRO A 28 -2.69 9.17 6.26
CA PRO A 28 -2.27 10.58 6.25
C PRO A 28 -1.00 10.82 5.44
N SER A 29 -1.13 11.46 4.28
CA SER A 29 -0.03 11.65 3.33
C SER A 29 0.16 13.12 3.02
N ARG A 30 1.40 13.52 2.81
CA ARG A 30 1.82 14.82 2.30
C ARG A 30 2.32 14.68 0.86
N ALA A 31 2.47 15.83 0.20
CA ALA A 31 3.05 15.89 -1.12
C ALA A 31 3.91 17.14 -1.28
N ALA A 32 4.97 17.03 -2.07
CA ALA A 32 5.83 18.14 -2.47
C ALA A 32 6.22 18.03 -3.94
N LEU A 33 6.62 19.17 -4.52
CA LEU A 33 7.03 19.29 -5.91
C LEU A 33 8.32 20.09 -6.01
N ILE A 34 9.28 19.59 -6.77
CA ILE A 34 10.43 20.34 -7.26
C ILE A 34 10.27 20.49 -8.78
N TYR A 35 10.39 21.69 -9.33
CA TYR A 35 10.16 21.91 -10.77
C TYR A 35 11.04 23.03 -11.35
N ALA A 36 11.21 23.00 -12.68
CA ALA A 36 11.82 24.06 -13.46
C ALA A 36 11.06 24.23 -14.78
N GLU A 37 10.69 25.47 -15.12
CA GLU A 37 9.90 25.75 -16.33
C GLU A 37 10.73 25.66 -17.62
N GLY A 38 12.01 25.99 -17.56
CA GLY A 38 12.93 25.95 -18.68
C GLY A 38 14.27 25.34 -18.29
N ARG A 39 15.08 25.01 -19.31
CA ARG A 39 16.41 24.42 -19.11
C ARG A 39 17.25 25.25 -18.16
N ASP A 40 17.40 26.55 -18.44
CA ASP A 40 18.24 27.45 -17.65
C ASP A 40 17.49 28.15 -16.51
N ALA A 41 16.21 27.79 -16.29
CA ALA A 41 15.43 28.35 -15.19
C ALA A 41 15.95 27.84 -13.84
N PRO A 42 15.86 28.65 -12.76
CA PRO A 42 16.16 28.17 -11.43
C PRO A 42 15.16 27.08 -11.01
N VAL A 43 15.66 26.14 -10.21
CA VAL A 43 14.81 25.12 -9.58
C VAL A 43 13.92 25.79 -8.55
N SER A 44 12.62 25.50 -8.61
CA SER A 44 11.61 25.96 -7.68
C SER A 44 11.11 24.81 -6.82
N VAL A 45 10.84 25.09 -5.55
CA VAL A 45 10.32 24.10 -4.59
C VAL A 45 8.95 24.54 -4.10
N TYR A 46 7.98 23.64 -4.17
CA TYR A 46 6.65 23.81 -3.61
C TYR A 46 6.38 22.69 -2.60
N ASP A 47 6.61 22.99 -1.32
CA ASP A 47 6.47 22.06 -0.20
C ASP A 47 5.70 22.70 0.96
N PRO A 48 4.35 22.79 0.87
CA PRO A 48 3.54 23.45 1.88
C PRO A 48 3.43 22.67 3.20
N GLN A 49 3.93 21.43 3.27
CA GLN A 49 3.79 20.55 4.44
C GLN A 49 5.14 20.08 5.00
N HIS A 50 6.23 20.72 4.58
CA HIS A 50 7.60 20.44 5.00
C HIS A 50 7.95 18.95 4.85
N LEU A 51 7.51 18.32 3.76
CA LEU A 51 7.80 16.91 3.45
C LEU A 51 9.30 16.71 3.14
N LEU A 52 9.94 17.69 2.52
CA LEU A 52 11.34 17.60 2.08
C LEU A 52 12.34 18.00 3.18
N HIS A 53 11.84 18.39 4.35
CA HIS A 53 12.68 18.76 5.47
C HIS A 53 13.54 17.58 5.94
N GLY A 54 14.83 17.80 6.17
CA GLY A 54 15.83 16.78 6.50
C GLY A 54 16.50 16.14 5.28
N HIS A 55 16.00 16.37 4.06
CA HIS A 55 16.60 15.88 2.82
C HIS A 55 17.43 16.93 2.07
N GLU A 56 17.61 18.12 2.65
CA GLU A 56 18.30 19.24 2.02
C GLU A 56 19.71 18.88 1.49
N PRO A 57 20.56 18.11 2.20
CA PRO A 57 21.89 17.78 1.69
C PRO A 57 21.87 17.01 0.36
N ARG A 58 21.01 15.99 0.26
CA ARG A 58 20.91 15.14 -0.95
C ARG A 58 20.19 15.87 -2.08
N LEU A 59 19.22 16.72 -1.77
CA LEU A 59 18.57 17.59 -2.74
C LEU A 59 19.54 18.65 -3.28
N ALA A 60 20.38 19.24 -2.42
CA ALA A 60 21.42 20.19 -2.83
C ALA A 60 22.45 19.53 -3.76
N GLU A 61 22.89 18.32 -3.44
CA GLU A 61 23.76 17.52 -4.31
C GLU A 61 23.14 17.32 -5.70
N THR A 62 21.87 16.95 -5.74
CA THR A 62 21.15 16.66 -6.99
C THR A 62 20.90 17.90 -7.84
N TYR A 63 20.49 19.02 -7.23
CA TYR A 63 19.95 20.18 -7.95
C TYR A 63 20.86 21.41 -7.97
N LEU A 64 21.73 21.58 -6.97
CA LEU A 64 22.59 22.76 -6.82
C LEU A 64 24.06 22.46 -7.13
N HIS A 65 24.55 21.27 -6.77
CA HIS A 65 25.93 20.87 -6.99
C HIS A 65 26.13 20.06 -8.29
N SER A 66 25.03 19.64 -8.92
CA SER A 66 25.03 18.91 -10.19
C SER A 66 24.09 19.57 -11.20
N SER A 67 24.53 19.64 -12.46
CA SER A 67 23.70 20.00 -13.61
C SER A 67 23.15 18.78 -14.35
N GLN A 68 23.41 17.55 -13.87
CA GLN A 68 23.06 16.30 -14.54
C GLN A 68 21.55 16.20 -14.86
N TRP A 69 20.68 16.62 -13.93
CA TRP A 69 19.23 16.61 -14.14
C TRP A 69 18.77 17.46 -15.34
N ARG A 70 19.59 18.45 -15.73
CA ARG A 70 19.40 19.36 -16.87
C ARG A 70 20.18 18.89 -18.10
N ASP A 71 21.39 18.38 -17.94
CA ASP A 71 22.28 18.02 -19.03
C ASP A 71 21.89 16.71 -19.72
N GLU A 72 21.31 15.77 -18.96
CA GLU A 72 20.75 14.52 -19.50
C GLU A 72 19.35 14.70 -20.09
N ALA A 73 18.80 15.92 -20.05
CA ALA A 73 17.50 16.17 -20.67
C ALA A 73 17.63 16.12 -22.20
N PRO A 74 16.73 15.41 -22.89
CA PRO A 74 16.68 15.44 -24.36
C PRO A 74 16.34 16.85 -24.85
N ASP A 75 16.62 17.13 -26.11
CA ASP A 75 16.35 18.45 -26.66
C ASP A 75 14.86 18.79 -26.62
N ALA A 76 14.52 20.06 -26.39
CA ALA A 76 13.13 20.51 -26.27
C ALA A 76 12.28 20.22 -27.52
N ALA A 77 12.93 20.03 -28.69
CA ALA A 77 12.28 19.61 -29.93
C ALA A 77 11.90 18.11 -29.94
N GLU A 78 12.64 17.28 -29.20
CA GLU A 78 12.37 15.85 -29.01
C GLU A 78 11.34 15.61 -27.89
N MET A 79 11.14 16.60 -27.01
CA MET A 79 10.08 16.57 -26.01
C MET A 79 8.71 16.72 -26.67
N GLN A 80 7.88 15.69 -26.51
CA GLN A 80 6.50 15.71 -26.99
C GLN A 80 5.71 16.83 -26.29
N PHE A 81 4.87 17.54 -27.05
CA PHE A 81 4.03 18.64 -26.52
C PHE A 81 3.03 18.17 -25.45
N LEU A 82 2.57 16.92 -25.56
CA LEU A 82 1.67 16.25 -24.61
C LEU A 82 2.30 14.99 -23.97
N GLY A 83 3.55 14.69 -24.32
CA GLY A 83 4.24 13.50 -23.81
C GLY A 83 5.15 13.85 -22.65
N HIS A 84 5.33 12.85 -21.80
CA HIS A 84 6.10 12.92 -20.58
C HIS A 84 7.28 11.95 -20.72
N ILE A 85 8.49 12.47 -20.52
CA ILE A 85 9.69 11.65 -20.45
C ILE A 85 9.96 11.37 -18.98
N PRO A 86 9.83 10.12 -18.52
CA PRO A 86 9.85 9.83 -17.10
C PRO A 86 11.22 10.05 -16.48
N VAL A 87 11.22 10.53 -15.24
CA VAL A 87 12.39 10.62 -14.39
C VAL A 87 12.15 9.70 -13.19
N GLY A 88 13.05 8.74 -13.02
CA GLY A 88 12.93 7.73 -11.97
C GLY A 88 13.03 8.29 -10.55
N ASN A 89 12.72 7.43 -9.60
CA ASN A 89 12.75 7.74 -8.18
C ASN A 89 14.16 8.10 -7.71
N LEU A 90 14.30 9.22 -6.99
CA LEU A 90 15.56 9.69 -6.40
C LEU A 90 16.04 8.87 -5.21
N GLN A 91 15.24 7.89 -4.75
CA GLN A 91 15.56 6.96 -3.65
C GLN A 91 15.85 7.67 -2.32
N LEU A 92 15.15 8.77 -2.03
CA LEU A 92 15.25 9.47 -0.73
C LEU A 92 14.61 8.61 0.37
N SER A 93 15.31 8.43 1.49
CA SER A 93 14.84 7.59 2.60
C SER A 93 13.48 8.06 3.11
N GLY A 94 12.52 7.14 3.25
CA GLY A 94 11.17 7.47 3.73
C GLY A 94 10.29 8.22 2.72
N LEU A 95 10.75 8.44 1.48
CA LEU A 95 9.97 9.09 0.42
C LEU A 95 9.86 8.22 -0.83
N ILE A 96 8.75 8.37 -1.52
CA ILE A 96 8.52 7.87 -2.88
C ILE A 96 8.59 9.09 -3.79
N SER A 97 9.33 8.98 -4.89
CA SER A 97 9.42 10.06 -5.87
C SER A 97 9.27 9.58 -7.29
N PHE A 98 8.68 10.43 -8.13
CA PHE A 98 8.57 10.19 -9.56
C PHE A 98 8.48 11.53 -10.27
N GLY A 99 9.18 11.65 -11.39
CA GLY A 99 9.30 12.90 -12.11
C GLY A 99 9.05 12.76 -13.60
N GLY A 100 9.19 13.89 -14.28
CA GLY A 100 8.93 14.00 -15.70
C GLY A 100 9.59 15.20 -16.33
N ARG A 101 9.78 15.09 -17.64
CA ARG A 101 10.15 16.22 -18.52
C ARG A 101 9.10 16.35 -19.61
N SER A 102 8.76 17.57 -19.96
CA SER A 102 7.81 17.90 -21.02
C SER A 102 8.14 19.25 -21.63
N ARG A 103 7.56 19.56 -22.81
CA ARG A 103 7.80 20.86 -23.45
C ARG A 103 7.20 22.04 -22.68
N SER A 104 6.08 21.84 -21.97
CA SER A 104 5.40 22.88 -21.17
C SER A 104 5.99 23.06 -19.77
N LEU A 105 6.68 22.03 -19.26
CA LEU A 105 7.36 22.02 -17.97
C LEU A 105 8.64 21.19 -18.10
N PHE A 106 9.78 21.87 -18.23
CA PHE A 106 11.07 21.26 -18.54
C PHE A 106 11.45 20.14 -17.56
N TYR A 107 11.25 20.38 -16.27
CA TYR A 107 11.50 19.40 -15.23
C TYR A 107 10.48 19.48 -14.11
N GLN A 108 10.07 18.33 -13.60
CA GLN A 108 9.28 18.19 -12.38
C GLN A 108 9.61 16.88 -11.67
N MET A 109 9.61 16.91 -10.35
CA MET A 109 9.79 15.77 -9.47
C MET A 109 8.81 15.86 -8.31
N TRP A 110 7.96 14.85 -8.19
CA TRP A 110 6.93 14.75 -7.16
C TRP A 110 7.38 13.84 -6.04
N PHE A 111 6.93 14.14 -4.82
CA PHE A 111 7.28 13.39 -3.63
C PHE A 111 6.04 13.10 -2.77
N THR A 112 6.04 11.97 -2.09
CA THR A 112 5.11 11.60 -1.01
C THR A 112 5.79 10.62 -0.05
N GLU A 113 5.19 10.34 1.10
CA GLU A 113 5.77 9.41 2.09
C GLU A 113 5.77 7.95 1.61
N HIS A 114 6.85 7.27 1.94
CA HIS A 114 6.90 5.82 1.98
C HIS A 114 6.41 5.33 3.36
N HIS A 115 5.13 4.97 3.44
CA HIS A 115 4.54 4.45 4.67
C HIS A 115 5.14 3.09 5.08
N PRO A 116 5.51 2.85 6.35
CA PRO A 116 6.18 1.62 6.78
C PRO A 116 5.45 0.32 6.43
N ASN A 117 4.12 0.37 6.46
CA ASN A 117 3.27 -0.79 6.22
C ASN A 117 2.70 -0.83 4.80
N MET A 118 3.36 -0.20 3.84
CA MET A 118 2.93 -0.20 2.44
C MET A 118 3.17 -1.57 1.78
N CYS A 119 2.22 -2.02 0.97
CA CYS A 119 2.24 -3.27 0.21
C CYS A 119 3.29 -3.21 -0.91
N SER A 120 3.24 -2.14 -1.69
CA SER A 120 4.11 -1.84 -2.83
C SER A 120 4.04 -0.33 -3.10
N ILE A 121 5.17 0.24 -3.53
CA ILE A 121 5.24 1.64 -3.96
C ILE A 121 4.65 1.85 -5.37
N GLY A 122 4.50 0.78 -6.15
CA GLY A 122 4.16 0.85 -7.57
C GLY A 122 2.87 1.60 -7.89
N PRO A 123 1.72 1.35 -7.21
CA PRO A 123 0.52 2.14 -7.41
C PRO A 123 0.72 3.62 -7.05
N VAL A 124 1.53 3.92 -6.03
CA VAL A 124 1.83 5.31 -5.65
C VAL A 124 2.67 5.99 -6.73
N GLU A 125 3.68 5.31 -7.28
CA GLU A 125 4.48 5.83 -8.40
C GLU A 125 3.63 6.11 -9.63
N ARG A 126 2.66 5.25 -9.98
CA ARG A 126 1.70 5.53 -11.07
C ARG A 126 0.83 6.76 -10.80
N TRP A 127 0.52 7.00 -9.53
CA TRP A 127 -0.21 8.20 -9.10
C TRP A 127 0.62 9.47 -9.27
N LEU A 128 1.90 9.42 -8.89
CA LEU A 128 2.85 10.53 -9.08
C LEU A 128 3.13 10.78 -10.57
N GLU A 129 3.23 9.72 -11.38
CA GLU A 129 3.32 9.79 -12.85
C GLU A 129 2.10 10.53 -13.43
N HIS A 130 0.90 10.16 -13.01
CA HIS A 130 -0.31 10.83 -13.46
C HIS A 130 -0.39 12.30 -13.01
N ALA A 131 0.08 12.61 -11.79
CA ALA A 131 0.19 13.99 -11.32
C ALA A 131 1.14 14.82 -12.21
N ALA A 132 2.28 14.24 -12.61
CA ALA A 132 3.21 14.88 -13.52
C ALA A 132 2.59 15.15 -14.90
N TRP A 133 1.82 14.20 -15.43
CA TRP A 133 1.12 14.35 -16.70
C TRP A 133 0.06 15.47 -16.65
N LEU A 134 -0.76 15.48 -15.61
CA LEU A 134 -1.80 16.51 -15.43
C LEU A 134 -1.21 17.90 -15.24
N LEU A 135 -0.10 18.04 -14.49
CA LEU A 135 0.53 19.35 -14.33
C LEU A 135 1.12 19.86 -15.65
N ALA A 136 1.79 19.00 -16.42
CA ALA A 136 2.32 19.37 -17.73
C ALA A 136 1.19 19.82 -18.68
N HIS A 137 0.04 19.15 -18.64
CA HIS A 137 -1.14 19.52 -19.41
C HIS A 137 -1.73 20.87 -18.98
N ASP A 138 -1.87 21.09 -17.67
CA ASP A 138 -2.37 22.35 -17.11
C ASP A 138 -1.45 23.53 -17.48
N PHE A 139 -0.12 23.31 -17.51
CA PHE A 139 0.87 24.30 -17.95
C PHE A 139 0.81 24.57 -19.45
N ALA A 140 0.63 23.54 -20.28
CA ALA A 140 0.48 23.68 -21.74
C ALA A 140 -0.78 24.46 -22.14
N SER A 141 -1.79 24.46 -21.27
CA SER A 141 -3.07 25.15 -21.49
C SER A 141 -3.05 26.64 -21.14
N GLU A 142 -1.91 27.17 -20.66
CA GLU A 142 -1.67 28.60 -20.33
C GLU A 142 -2.78 29.30 -19.53
N GLY A 143 -3.51 28.55 -18.69
CA GLY A 143 -4.61 29.07 -17.88
C GLY A 143 -5.94 29.30 -18.63
N ALA A 144 -6.05 28.91 -19.90
CA ALA A 144 -7.29 29.03 -20.68
C ALA A 144 -8.45 28.19 -20.10
N PHE A 145 -8.14 27.09 -19.39
CA PHE A 145 -9.11 26.16 -18.81
C PHE A 145 -8.69 25.63 -17.43
N VAL A 146 -8.63 26.50 -16.41
CA VAL A 146 -8.35 26.07 -15.03
C VAL A 146 -9.64 25.53 -14.37
N THR A 147 -10.11 24.37 -14.83
CA THR A 147 -11.42 23.78 -14.45
C THR A 147 -11.38 22.98 -13.14
N GLY A 148 -10.19 22.64 -12.65
CA GLY A 148 -10.01 21.85 -11.43
C GLY A 148 -10.22 20.35 -11.65
N ALA A 149 -10.45 19.92 -12.89
CA ALA A 149 -10.58 18.50 -13.25
C ALA A 149 -9.39 17.67 -12.77
N SER A 150 -8.16 18.17 -12.90
CA SER A 150 -6.92 17.51 -12.45
C SER A 150 -6.96 17.12 -10.96
N ARG A 151 -7.55 17.98 -10.12
CA ARG A 151 -7.72 17.71 -8.69
C ARG A 151 -8.64 16.52 -8.44
N TYR A 152 -9.81 16.50 -9.09
CA TYR A 152 -10.80 15.44 -8.92
C TYR A 152 -10.32 14.12 -9.49
N ALA A 153 -9.64 14.15 -10.65
CA ALA A 153 -9.00 12.99 -11.26
C ALA A 153 -8.01 12.34 -10.29
N LEU A 154 -7.10 13.13 -9.72
CA LEU A 154 -6.11 12.63 -8.76
C LEU A 154 -6.73 12.17 -7.44
N GLN A 155 -7.80 12.81 -6.97
CA GLN A 155 -8.45 12.38 -5.73
C GLN A 155 -9.08 10.97 -5.86
N GLY A 156 -9.55 10.60 -7.05
CA GLY A 156 -10.21 9.32 -7.33
C GLY A 156 -9.35 8.27 -8.05
N TYR A 157 -8.04 8.47 -8.17
CA TYR A 157 -7.19 7.71 -9.09
C TYR A 157 -6.82 6.28 -8.62
N ALA A 158 -7.24 5.84 -7.44
CA ALA A 158 -6.77 4.58 -6.82
C ALA A 158 -6.88 3.35 -7.73
N VAL A 159 -8.05 3.12 -8.31
CA VAL A 159 -8.29 1.95 -9.17
C VAL A 159 -7.43 2.03 -10.43
N HIS A 160 -7.21 3.22 -10.98
CA HIS A 160 -6.41 3.45 -12.18
C HIS A 160 -4.92 3.26 -11.90
N ALA A 161 -4.42 3.81 -10.79
CA ALA A 161 -3.07 3.59 -10.32
C ALA A 161 -2.73 2.10 -10.13
N ILE A 162 -3.65 1.35 -9.53
CA ILE A 162 -3.49 -0.10 -9.35
C ILE A 162 -3.54 -0.82 -10.69
N HIS A 163 -4.51 -0.48 -11.54
CA HIS A 163 -4.63 -1.01 -12.89
C HIS A 163 -3.32 -0.83 -13.69
N ASP A 164 -2.79 0.40 -13.71
CA ASP A 164 -1.58 0.74 -14.46
C ASP A 164 -0.35 0.03 -13.87
N HIS A 165 -0.28 -0.10 -12.54
CA HIS A 165 0.79 -0.87 -11.89
C HIS A 165 0.75 -2.35 -12.27
N ILE A 166 -0.46 -2.96 -12.29
CA ILE A 166 -0.65 -4.34 -12.73
C ILE A 166 -0.21 -4.51 -14.18
N ARG A 167 -0.72 -3.66 -15.09
CA ARG A 167 -0.35 -3.73 -16.51
C ARG A 167 1.15 -3.55 -16.71
N HIS A 168 1.74 -2.54 -16.09
CA HIS A 168 3.18 -2.28 -16.19
C HIS A 168 4.00 -3.49 -15.73
N THR A 169 3.64 -4.08 -14.58
CA THR A 169 4.35 -5.23 -14.01
C THR A 169 4.18 -6.49 -14.87
N LEU A 170 2.97 -6.78 -15.34
CA LEU A 170 2.71 -7.93 -16.19
C LEU A 170 3.38 -7.77 -17.56
N ASN A 171 3.28 -6.59 -18.18
CA ASN A 171 3.89 -6.32 -19.48
C ASN A 171 5.41 -6.48 -19.43
N ALA A 172 6.05 -5.99 -18.36
CA ALA A 172 7.48 -6.16 -18.16
C ALA A 172 7.90 -7.64 -18.05
N ARG A 173 7.06 -8.49 -17.43
CA ARG A 173 7.32 -9.93 -17.28
C ARG A 173 7.03 -10.72 -18.56
N LEU A 174 5.98 -10.35 -19.29
CA LEU A 174 5.58 -11.00 -20.53
C LEU A 174 6.44 -10.58 -21.74
N GLY A 175 7.02 -9.37 -21.70
CA GLY A 175 7.68 -8.76 -22.86
C GLY A 175 6.71 -8.27 -23.94
N ARG A 176 5.40 -8.25 -23.64
CA ARG A 176 4.31 -7.78 -24.51
C ARG A 176 3.15 -7.25 -23.65
N ASP A 177 2.16 -6.62 -24.27
CA ASP A 177 0.92 -6.27 -23.58
C ASP A 177 0.17 -7.52 -23.10
N THR A 178 -0.29 -7.47 -21.84
CA THR A 178 -1.20 -8.47 -21.25
C THR A 178 -2.57 -8.43 -21.91
N ASP A 179 -3.13 -9.60 -22.19
CA ASP A 179 -4.49 -9.75 -22.72
C ASP A 179 -5.55 -9.76 -21.59
N MET A 180 -5.11 -9.83 -20.32
CA MET A 180 -6.01 -9.78 -19.17
C MET A 180 -6.71 -8.42 -19.05
N LEU A 181 -8.03 -8.44 -18.92
CA LEU A 181 -8.83 -7.26 -18.64
C LEU A 181 -8.78 -6.94 -17.14
N VAL A 182 -7.92 -6.00 -16.76
CA VAL A 182 -7.63 -5.70 -15.35
C VAL A 182 -8.80 -5.02 -14.62
N TYR A 183 -9.58 -4.13 -15.25
CA TYR A 183 -10.73 -3.51 -14.58
C TYR A 183 -11.80 -4.51 -14.10
N PRO A 184 -12.29 -5.44 -14.93
CA PRO A 184 -13.18 -6.51 -14.47
C PRO A 184 -12.63 -7.32 -13.29
N ILE A 185 -11.31 -7.57 -13.29
CA ILE A 185 -10.62 -8.22 -12.18
C ILE A 185 -10.74 -7.35 -10.93
N LEU A 186 -10.35 -6.07 -10.96
CA LEU A 186 -10.44 -5.18 -9.80
C LEU A 186 -11.87 -5.03 -9.26
N ASP A 187 -12.87 -4.94 -10.14
CA ASP A 187 -14.29 -4.88 -9.77
C ASP A 187 -14.75 -6.16 -9.07
N ALA A 188 -14.28 -7.32 -9.54
CA ALA A 188 -14.55 -8.61 -8.90
C ALA A 188 -13.96 -8.66 -7.48
N ALA A 189 -12.78 -8.10 -7.25
CA ALA A 189 -12.15 -8.04 -5.92
C ALA A 189 -13.09 -7.39 -4.91
N LEU A 190 -13.57 -6.20 -5.26
CA LEU A 190 -14.42 -5.39 -4.39
C LEU A 190 -15.80 -6.04 -4.24
N SER A 191 -16.37 -6.54 -5.33
CA SER A 191 -17.71 -7.14 -5.32
C SER A 191 -17.76 -8.44 -4.52
N ILE A 192 -16.78 -9.33 -4.71
CA ILE A 192 -16.67 -10.59 -3.96
C ILE A 192 -16.35 -10.29 -2.49
N SER A 193 -15.46 -9.34 -2.19
CA SER A 193 -15.11 -8.99 -0.79
C SER A 193 -16.31 -8.58 0.08
N LYS A 194 -17.36 -8.03 -0.55
CA LYS A 194 -18.61 -7.60 0.11
C LYS A 194 -19.66 -8.71 0.17
N THR A 195 -19.44 -9.83 -0.51
CA THR A 195 -20.42 -10.90 -0.65
C THR A 195 -20.19 -11.97 0.42
N SER A 196 -21.06 -11.99 1.44
CA SER A 196 -21.08 -13.08 2.42
C SER A 196 -21.91 -14.26 1.90
N GLU A 197 -21.53 -15.47 2.30
CA GLU A 197 -22.28 -16.71 2.07
C GLU A 197 -22.48 -17.38 3.42
N GLU A 198 -23.72 -17.78 3.75
CA GLU A 198 -24.06 -18.35 5.07
C GLU A 198 -23.62 -17.46 6.27
N GLY A 199 -23.58 -16.14 6.06
CA GLY A 199 -23.12 -15.17 7.06
C GLY A 199 -21.59 -15.02 7.15
N MET A 200 -20.83 -15.86 6.43
CA MET A 200 -19.37 -15.88 6.48
C MET A 200 -18.73 -15.07 5.35
N PRO A 201 -17.73 -14.22 5.66
CA PRO A 201 -17.02 -13.44 4.66
C PRO A 201 -16.14 -14.34 3.76
N PRO A 202 -15.77 -13.88 2.55
CA PRO A 202 -14.99 -14.68 1.60
C PRO A 202 -13.62 -15.08 2.14
N ARG A 203 -13.24 -16.35 1.93
CA ARG A 203 -11.88 -16.85 2.15
C ARG A 203 -11.41 -17.61 0.90
N GLY A 204 -10.10 -17.79 0.78
CA GLY A 204 -9.49 -18.56 -0.31
C GLY A 204 -8.95 -17.70 -1.44
N GLN A 205 -8.43 -18.36 -2.47
CA GLN A 205 -7.69 -17.69 -3.55
C GLN A 205 -8.38 -17.82 -4.91
N LEU A 206 -8.47 -16.69 -5.63
CA LEU A 206 -8.86 -16.61 -7.03
C LEU A 206 -7.67 -16.06 -7.83
N VAL A 207 -7.25 -16.82 -8.83
CA VAL A 207 -6.07 -16.50 -9.64
C VAL A 207 -6.48 -16.24 -11.08
N PHE A 208 -5.91 -15.18 -11.65
CA PHE A 208 -6.07 -14.77 -13.03
C PHE A 208 -4.75 -14.95 -13.76
N MET A 209 -4.81 -15.45 -14.97
CA MET A 209 -3.64 -15.75 -15.81
C MET A 209 -3.95 -15.48 -17.27
N GLU A 210 -2.91 -15.40 -18.10
CA GLU A 210 -3.08 -15.24 -19.53
C GLU A 210 -3.88 -16.40 -20.13
N PRO A 211 -4.79 -16.15 -21.09
CA PRO A 211 -5.57 -17.20 -21.75
C PRO A 211 -4.69 -18.31 -22.34
N GLU A 212 -3.51 -17.95 -22.86
CA GLU A 212 -2.54 -18.89 -23.45
C GLU A 212 -1.92 -19.86 -22.43
N ASP A 213 -1.94 -19.53 -21.14
CA ASP A 213 -1.36 -20.35 -20.08
C ASP A 213 -2.37 -21.35 -19.50
N VAL A 214 -3.67 -21.20 -19.80
CA VAL A 214 -4.77 -21.96 -19.18
C VAL A 214 -4.60 -23.47 -19.40
N ASP A 215 -4.14 -23.88 -20.58
CA ASP A 215 -3.92 -25.29 -20.90
C ASP A 215 -2.58 -25.83 -20.36
N LYS A 216 -1.71 -24.96 -19.82
CA LYS A 216 -0.39 -25.35 -19.27
C LYS A 216 -0.47 -25.75 -17.79
N ILE A 217 -1.57 -25.47 -17.11
CA ILE A 217 -1.73 -25.79 -15.69
C ILE A 217 -2.40 -27.14 -15.46
N ARG A 218 -1.98 -27.81 -14.39
CA ARG A 218 -2.60 -29.06 -13.96
C ARG A 218 -3.90 -28.76 -13.21
N TRP A 219 -5.02 -29.28 -13.73
CA TRP A 219 -6.35 -29.14 -13.15
C TRP A 219 -6.64 -30.23 -12.12
N LEU A 220 -7.32 -29.86 -11.02
CA LEU A 220 -8.03 -30.82 -10.18
C LEU A 220 -9.44 -31.04 -10.72
N VAL A 221 -10.10 -29.94 -11.10
CA VAL A 221 -11.41 -29.92 -11.73
C VAL A 221 -11.38 -28.84 -12.80
N ARG A 222 -11.86 -29.15 -14.00
CA ARG A 222 -12.09 -28.19 -15.09
C ARG A 222 -13.58 -28.17 -15.40
N PHE A 223 -14.17 -26.98 -15.41
CA PHE A 223 -15.57 -26.80 -15.77
C PHE A 223 -15.72 -26.88 -17.30
N PRO A 224 -16.76 -27.54 -17.81
CA PRO A 224 -17.01 -27.59 -19.25
C PRO A 224 -17.44 -26.20 -19.74
N ALA A 225 -17.06 -25.85 -20.97
CA ALA A 225 -17.25 -24.51 -21.53
C ALA A 225 -18.66 -23.89 -21.36
N PRO A 226 -19.79 -24.61 -21.57
CA PRO A 226 -21.12 -24.02 -21.39
C PRO A 226 -21.48 -23.74 -19.92
N GLU A 227 -20.76 -24.33 -18.96
CA GLU A 227 -21.04 -24.23 -17.52
C GLU A 227 -20.03 -23.33 -16.78
N MET A 228 -19.05 -22.75 -17.49
CA MET A 228 -18.03 -21.91 -16.88
C MET A 228 -18.65 -20.69 -16.18
N PRO A 229 -18.47 -20.56 -14.85
CA PRO A 229 -19.00 -19.43 -14.10
C PRO A 229 -18.41 -18.10 -14.58
N ARG A 230 -19.25 -17.09 -14.75
CA ARG A 230 -18.81 -15.73 -15.09
C ARG A 230 -18.33 -14.97 -13.86
N LEU A 231 -17.19 -14.30 -13.96
CA LEU A 231 -16.58 -13.51 -12.89
C LEU A 231 -17.53 -12.43 -12.33
N ARG A 232 -18.29 -11.78 -13.21
CA ARG A 232 -19.30 -10.77 -12.85
C ARG A 232 -20.40 -11.28 -11.91
N ASN A 233 -20.61 -12.60 -11.81
CA ASN A 233 -21.58 -13.18 -10.89
C ASN A 233 -20.93 -13.42 -9.51
N SER A 234 -20.69 -12.34 -8.76
CA SER A 234 -19.96 -12.37 -7.49
C SER A 234 -20.55 -13.36 -6.47
N LYS A 235 -21.88 -13.54 -6.44
CA LYS A 235 -22.55 -14.55 -5.59
C LYS A 235 -22.16 -15.97 -5.96
N HIS A 236 -22.17 -16.30 -7.26
CA HIS A 236 -21.76 -17.63 -7.70
C HIS A 236 -20.26 -17.87 -7.45
N VAL A 237 -19.41 -16.89 -7.77
CA VAL A 237 -17.97 -16.98 -7.49
C VAL A 237 -17.71 -17.15 -5.99
N ARG A 238 -18.40 -16.40 -5.13
CA ARG A 238 -18.31 -16.53 -3.68
C ARG A 238 -18.67 -17.94 -3.20
N LYS A 239 -19.73 -18.55 -3.74
CA LYS A 239 -20.10 -19.94 -3.40
C LYS A 239 -19.01 -20.93 -3.78
N LEU A 240 -18.41 -20.75 -4.96
CA LEU A 240 -17.30 -21.59 -5.42
C LEU A 240 -16.03 -21.41 -4.59
N LEU A 241 -15.78 -20.21 -4.07
CA LEU A 241 -14.63 -19.96 -3.21
C LEU A 241 -14.61 -20.90 -1.99
N GLN A 242 -15.78 -21.29 -1.45
CA GLN A 242 -15.89 -22.24 -0.33
C GLN A 242 -15.18 -23.58 -0.63
N ALA A 243 -15.12 -24.01 -1.89
CA ALA A 243 -14.44 -25.25 -2.28
C ALA A 243 -12.91 -25.16 -2.17
N VAL A 244 -12.35 -23.95 -2.11
CA VAL A 244 -10.91 -23.68 -2.04
C VAL A 244 -10.49 -23.01 -0.73
N GLU A 245 -11.42 -22.74 0.19
CA GLU A 245 -11.13 -22.18 1.51
C GLU A 245 -10.16 -23.09 2.31
N GLU A 246 -9.29 -22.44 3.10
CA GLU A 246 -8.36 -23.08 4.04
C GLU A 246 -7.54 -24.24 3.45
N SER A 247 -7.16 -24.11 2.18
CA SER A 247 -6.42 -25.15 1.46
C SER A 247 -5.40 -24.54 0.49
N ASN A 248 -4.57 -25.39 -0.11
CA ASN A 248 -3.63 -25.00 -1.16
C ASN A 248 -4.28 -24.91 -2.57
N ARG A 249 -5.60 -25.10 -2.66
CA ARG A 249 -6.39 -25.04 -3.89
C ARG A 249 -6.69 -23.58 -4.24
N LYS A 250 -6.85 -23.29 -5.53
CA LYS A 250 -7.19 -21.98 -6.06
C LYS A 250 -8.27 -22.13 -7.12
N LEU A 251 -9.20 -21.17 -7.17
CA LEU A 251 -10.01 -20.96 -8.37
C LEU A 251 -9.14 -20.27 -9.42
N VAL A 252 -9.30 -20.66 -10.69
CA VAL A 252 -8.51 -20.11 -11.79
C VAL A 252 -9.43 -19.51 -12.86
N SER A 253 -9.06 -18.34 -13.38
CA SER A 253 -9.83 -17.52 -14.32
C SER A 253 -8.92 -16.84 -15.34
N ASP A 254 -9.48 -16.41 -16.48
CA ASP A 254 -8.86 -15.49 -17.45
C ASP A 254 -9.23 -14.00 -17.21
N GLY A 255 -10.06 -13.72 -16.20
CA GLY A 255 -10.60 -12.37 -15.96
C GLY A 255 -12.05 -12.16 -16.45
N ASP A 256 -12.65 -13.15 -17.14
CA ASP A 256 -14.08 -13.16 -17.49
C ASP A 256 -14.77 -14.43 -16.98
N GLN A 257 -14.15 -15.59 -17.16
CA GLN A 257 -14.70 -16.90 -16.81
C GLN A 257 -13.81 -17.64 -15.82
N ILE A 258 -14.43 -18.45 -14.96
CA ILE A 258 -13.73 -19.37 -14.08
C ILE A 258 -13.61 -20.71 -14.79
N PHE A 259 -12.38 -21.17 -15.01
CA PHE A 259 -12.09 -22.44 -15.67
C PHE A 259 -12.21 -23.64 -14.75
N GLY A 260 -11.94 -23.47 -13.46
CA GLY A 260 -11.91 -24.60 -12.54
C GLY A 260 -11.07 -24.38 -11.30
N ILE A 261 -10.65 -25.50 -10.70
CA ILE A 261 -9.86 -25.57 -9.48
C ILE A 261 -8.51 -26.21 -9.79
N SER A 262 -7.43 -25.62 -9.29
CA SER A 262 -6.08 -26.17 -9.35
C SER A 262 -5.38 -26.08 -8.00
N SER A 263 -4.50 -27.04 -7.70
CA SER A 263 -3.52 -26.99 -6.61
C SER A 263 -2.09 -26.88 -7.12
N ALA A 264 -1.90 -26.77 -8.44
CA ALA A 264 -0.59 -26.74 -9.08
C ALA A 264 0.19 -25.47 -8.76
N GLN A 265 1.47 -25.50 -9.10
CA GLN A 265 2.26 -24.28 -9.25
C GLN A 265 1.72 -23.48 -10.43
N LEU A 266 1.51 -22.19 -10.22
CA LEU A 266 0.90 -21.28 -11.18
C LEU A 266 2.01 -20.48 -11.87
N PRO A 267 1.81 -20.04 -13.12
CA PRO A 267 2.80 -19.27 -13.86
C PRO A 267 3.13 -17.95 -13.16
N GLU A 268 4.31 -17.38 -13.43
CA GLU A 268 4.76 -16.12 -12.84
C GLU A 268 3.89 -14.92 -13.27
N CYS A 269 3.43 -14.91 -14.52
CA CYS A 269 2.53 -13.88 -15.04
C CYS A 269 1.09 -14.17 -14.60
N ARG A 270 0.74 -13.74 -13.39
CA ARG A 270 -0.60 -13.93 -12.82
C ARG A 270 -1.00 -12.79 -11.90
N ILE A 271 -2.30 -12.61 -11.71
CA ILE A 271 -2.88 -11.80 -10.65
C ILE A 271 -3.51 -12.74 -9.64
N THR A 272 -3.30 -12.54 -8.35
CA THR A 272 -3.91 -13.37 -7.30
C THR A 272 -4.68 -12.49 -6.33
N MET A 273 -5.96 -12.81 -6.15
CA MET A 273 -6.77 -12.33 -5.05
C MET A 273 -6.74 -13.33 -3.92
N ASP A 274 -6.24 -12.89 -2.78
CA ASP A 274 -6.18 -13.67 -1.55
C ASP A 274 -7.21 -13.12 -0.56
N PHE A 275 -8.37 -13.75 -0.50
CA PHE A 275 -9.46 -13.38 0.41
C PHE A 275 -9.20 -13.99 1.79
N ARG A 276 -9.22 -13.14 2.83
CA ARG A 276 -8.96 -13.50 4.23
C ARG A 276 -10.08 -13.03 5.15
N GLY A 277 -11.31 -13.24 4.72
CA GLY A 277 -12.52 -12.76 5.39
C GLY A 277 -12.87 -11.35 4.96
N ARG A 278 -12.97 -10.41 5.91
CA ARG A 278 -13.39 -9.01 5.65
C ARG A 278 -12.33 -8.18 4.90
N GLN A 279 -11.16 -8.76 4.69
CA GLN A 279 -10.05 -8.15 3.99
C GLN A 279 -9.49 -9.14 2.98
N GLY A 280 -8.84 -8.61 1.96
CA GLY A 280 -8.07 -9.41 1.02
C GLY A 280 -6.86 -8.65 0.49
N PHE A 281 -6.03 -9.38 -0.22
CA PHE A 281 -4.78 -8.88 -0.78
C PHE A 281 -4.71 -9.20 -2.27
N LEU A 282 -4.27 -8.22 -3.04
CA LEU A 282 -3.98 -8.38 -4.45
C LEU A 282 -2.48 -8.60 -4.64
N ARG A 283 -2.11 -9.61 -5.41
CA ARG A 283 -0.73 -9.96 -5.71
C ARG A 283 -0.49 -10.05 -7.20
N ILE A 284 0.69 -9.65 -7.67
CA ILE A 284 1.13 -9.74 -9.07
C ILE A 284 2.34 -10.67 -9.12
N GLY A 285 2.19 -11.83 -9.74
CA GLY A 285 3.17 -12.93 -9.72
C GLY A 285 3.62 -13.37 -8.33
N GLY A 286 2.78 -13.17 -7.31
CA GLY A 286 3.05 -13.54 -5.92
C GLY A 286 3.49 -12.38 -5.02
N GLU A 287 4.00 -11.31 -5.60
CA GLU A 287 4.37 -10.09 -4.88
C GLU A 287 3.14 -9.28 -4.52
N LEU A 288 3.15 -8.64 -3.36
CA LEU A 288 2.00 -7.91 -2.84
C LEU A 288 1.88 -6.54 -3.52
N ALA A 289 0.70 -6.24 -4.10
CA ALA A 289 0.45 -4.97 -4.78
C ALA A 289 -0.35 -4.01 -3.90
N CYS A 290 -1.46 -4.47 -3.34
CA CYS A 290 -2.33 -3.68 -2.47
C CYS A 290 -3.23 -4.60 -1.63
N SER A 291 -3.91 -4.03 -0.64
CA SER A 291 -5.03 -4.69 0.04
C SER A 291 -6.36 -4.14 -0.45
N PHE A 292 -7.44 -4.88 -0.15
CA PHE A 292 -8.80 -4.44 -0.41
C PHE A 292 -9.74 -4.88 0.71
N SER A 293 -10.71 -4.04 1.01
CA SER A 293 -11.71 -4.28 2.06
C SER A 293 -12.81 -3.23 1.95
N ASP A 294 -14.03 -3.56 2.36
CA ASP A 294 -15.14 -2.59 2.45
C ASP A 294 -15.36 -1.77 1.17
N GLY A 295 -15.03 -2.35 0.01
CA GLY A 295 -15.21 -1.70 -1.29
C GLY A 295 -14.15 -0.71 -1.71
N ASN A 296 -13.02 -0.66 -1.02
CA ASN A 296 -11.90 0.19 -1.38
C ASN A 296 -10.61 -0.61 -1.43
N PHE A 297 -9.69 -0.17 -2.29
CA PHE A 297 -8.31 -0.60 -2.25
C PHE A 297 -7.49 0.29 -1.32
N GLN A 298 -6.46 -0.29 -0.72
CA GLN A 298 -5.56 0.41 0.20
C GLN A 298 -4.13 -0.06 0.00
N SER A 299 -3.17 0.82 0.28
CA SER A 299 -1.76 0.46 0.19
C SER A 299 -1.28 -0.34 1.39
N SER A 300 -2.04 -0.43 2.48
CA SER A 300 -1.58 -1.04 3.72
C SER A 300 -1.53 -2.57 3.67
N THR A 301 -0.46 -3.16 4.18
CA THR A 301 -0.35 -4.58 4.56
C THR A 301 -1.23 -4.96 5.75
N ARG A 302 -1.90 -3.95 6.34
CA ARG A 302 -2.66 -3.98 7.59
C ARG A 302 -1.82 -4.29 8.83
N ARG A 303 -0.53 -4.59 8.70
CA ARG A 303 0.34 -4.82 9.87
C ARG A 303 0.33 -3.58 10.79
N PRO A 304 0.38 -3.76 12.11
CA PRO A 304 0.60 -2.71 13.08
C PRO A 304 1.90 -1.98 12.75
N ASN A 305 1.88 -0.65 12.84
CA ASN A 305 3.11 0.13 12.75
C ASN A 305 3.75 0.14 14.14
N LEU A 306 4.80 -0.65 14.32
CA LEU A 306 5.54 -0.76 15.58
C LEU A 306 6.95 -0.16 15.47
N VAL A 307 7.25 0.63 14.44
CA VAL A 307 8.59 1.21 14.21
C VAL A 307 9.06 2.03 15.41
N GLN A 308 8.21 2.91 15.94
CA GLN A 308 8.56 3.71 17.13
C GLN A 308 8.83 2.85 18.36
N LEU A 309 8.07 1.75 18.53
CA LEU A 309 8.32 0.81 19.62
C LEU A 309 9.66 0.09 19.42
N GLU A 310 9.97 -0.33 18.20
CA GLU A 310 11.23 -0.97 17.86
C GLU A 310 12.41 -0.04 18.16
N GLU A 311 12.34 1.22 17.74
CA GLU A 311 13.36 2.24 18.02
C GLU A 311 13.58 2.42 19.53
N VAL A 312 12.51 2.63 20.31
CA VAL A 312 12.60 2.80 21.76
C VAL A 312 13.18 1.55 22.45
N LEU A 313 12.82 0.36 22.00
CA LEU A 313 13.36 -0.88 22.55
C LEU A 313 14.84 -1.09 22.20
N LEU A 314 15.27 -0.70 20.99
CA LEU A 314 16.68 -0.76 20.57
C LEU A 314 17.57 0.20 21.36
N GLU A 315 17.03 1.33 21.82
CA GLU A 315 17.73 2.29 22.68
C GLU A 315 17.70 1.91 24.18
N SER A 316 16.94 0.86 24.54
CA SER A 316 16.82 0.42 25.93
C SER A 316 18.10 -0.29 26.43
N PRO A 317 18.36 -0.31 27.75
CA PRO A 317 19.51 -1.02 28.31
C PRO A 317 19.37 -2.55 28.31
N MET A 318 18.27 -3.08 27.78
CA MET A 318 17.95 -4.51 27.81
C MET A 318 18.81 -5.29 26.79
N ASP A 319 19.06 -6.57 27.07
CA ASP A 319 19.80 -7.43 26.15
C ASP A 319 19.08 -7.56 24.79
N GLN A 320 19.83 -7.48 23.69
CA GLN A 320 19.27 -7.47 22.33
C GLN A 320 18.45 -8.73 22.01
N SER A 321 18.80 -9.88 22.58
CA SER A 321 18.02 -11.11 22.38
C SER A 321 16.66 -11.03 23.08
N LEU A 322 16.61 -10.45 24.28
CA LEU A 322 15.37 -10.20 25.01
C LEU A 322 14.52 -9.12 24.33
N VAL A 323 15.14 -8.08 23.77
CA VAL A 323 14.45 -7.03 22.99
C VAL A 323 13.72 -7.66 21.82
N HIS A 324 14.39 -8.54 21.07
CA HIS A 324 13.78 -9.23 19.95
C HIS A 324 12.57 -10.08 20.38
N VAL A 325 12.69 -10.83 21.49
CA VAL A 325 11.60 -11.67 21.99
C VAL A 325 10.44 -10.81 22.48
N LEU A 326 10.69 -9.78 23.27
CA LEU A 326 9.65 -8.85 23.75
C LEU A 326 8.90 -8.21 22.58
N PHE A 327 9.63 -7.72 21.58
CA PHE A 327 9.02 -7.15 20.38
C PHE A 327 8.11 -8.16 19.66
N LYS A 328 8.54 -9.42 19.53
CA LYS A 328 7.71 -10.48 18.93
C LYS A 328 6.45 -10.79 19.73
N LEU A 329 6.53 -10.79 21.05
CA LEU A 329 5.38 -11.00 21.93
C LEU A 329 4.37 -9.85 21.79
N VAL A 330 4.84 -8.60 21.86
CA VAL A 330 4.00 -7.41 21.67
C VAL A 330 3.37 -7.41 20.29
N GLN A 331 4.16 -7.68 19.25
CA GLN A 331 3.67 -7.79 17.88
C GLN A 331 2.54 -8.83 17.77
N SER A 332 2.68 -9.99 18.40
CA SER A 332 1.67 -11.06 18.40
C SER A 332 0.37 -10.63 19.08
N ILE A 333 0.45 -9.92 20.21
CA ILE A 333 -0.73 -9.40 20.93
C ILE A 333 -1.45 -8.32 20.12
N VAL A 334 -0.70 -7.36 19.57
CA VAL A 334 -1.28 -6.25 18.78
C VAL A 334 -1.87 -6.76 17.46
N GLU A 335 -1.26 -7.77 16.83
CA GLU A 335 -1.79 -8.38 15.61
C GLU A 335 -3.14 -9.06 15.87
N GLU A 336 -3.26 -9.82 16.97
CA GLU A 336 -4.53 -10.43 17.38
C GLU A 336 -5.60 -9.37 17.63
N ALA A 337 -5.26 -8.29 18.34
CA ALA A 337 -6.18 -7.21 18.63
C ALA A 337 -6.72 -6.54 17.37
N ARG A 338 -5.82 -6.31 16.41
CA ARG A 338 -6.18 -5.78 15.09
C ARG A 338 -7.08 -6.75 14.33
N GLU A 339 -6.73 -8.04 14.26
CA GLU A 339 -7.52 -9.06 13.56
C GLU A 339 -8.95 -9.19 14.12
N ARG A 340 -9.08 -9.13 15.46
CA ARG A 340 -10.36 -9.20 16.16
C ARG A 340 -11.07 -7.84 16.28
N ARG A 341 -10.47 -6.75 15.81
CA ARG A 341 -11.01 -5.37 15.82
C ARG A 341 -11.39 -4.86 17.21
N HIS A 342 -10.51 -5.04 18.19
CA HIS A 342 -10.64 -4.38 19.49
C HIS A 342 -9.42 -3.50 19.79
N GLY A 343 -9.60 -2.53 20.69
CA GLY A 343 -8.48 -1.80 21.26
C GLY A 343 -7.66 -2.72 22.17
N ALA A 344 -6.36 -2.45 22.28
CA ALA A 344 -5.49 -3.08 23.25
C ALA A 344 -4.49 -2.02 23.74
N THR A 345 -4.29 -1.96 25.05
CA THR A 345 -3.30 -1.09 25.68
C THR A 345 -2.27 -1.97 26.39
N LEU A 346 -0.99 -1.71 26.13
CA LEU A 346 0.12 -2.44 26.74
C LEU A 346 1.03 -1.45 27.45
N VAL A 347 1.44 -1.80 28.67
CA VAL A 347 2.51 -1.13 29.42
C VAL A 347 3.70 -2.07 29.40
N LEU A 348 4.81 -1.59 28.83
CA LEU A 348 6.09 -2.30 28.84
C LEU A 348 6.94 -1.70 29.95
N ASP A 349 7.09 -2.46 31.03
CA ASP A 349 7.86 -2.08 32.19
C ASP A 349 9.27 -2.62 32.07
N LEU A 350 10.19 -1.72 31.69
CA LEU A 350 11.59 -2.04 31.45
C LEU A 350 12.48 -1.88 32.69
N ALA A 351 11.88 -1.68 33.88
CA ALA A 351 12.62 -1.61 35.13
C ALA A 351 13.18 -2.98 35.53
N GLU A 352 14.29 -2.99 36.27
CA GLU A 352 14.86 -4.22 36.86
C GLU A 352 13.87 -4.90 37.82
N ILE A 353 13.08 -4.08 38.53
CA ILE A 353 12.00 -4.52 39.41
C ILE A 353 10.71 -3.93 38.87
N PRO A 354 9.73 -4.76 38.46
CA PRO A 354 8.46 -4.28 37.94
C PRO A 354 7.76 -3.35 38.94
N CYS A 355 7.29 -2.21 38.44
CA CYS A 355 6.52 -1.24 39.20
C CYS A 355 5.13 -1.79 39.54
N GLU A 356 4.62 -1.44 40.70
CA GLU A 356 3.23 -1.77 41.03
C GLU A 356 2.27 -0.85 40.28
N ILE A 357 1.52 -1.43 39.34
CA ILE A 357 0.46 -0.72 38.62
C ILE A 357 -0.90 -1.18 39.15
N PRO A 358 -1.82 -0.27 39.53
CA PRO A 358 -3.17 -0.63 39.93
C PRO A 358 -3.89 -1.40 38.82
N GLY A 359 -4.44 -2.58 39.12
CA GLY A 359 -5.09 -3.45 38.15
C GLY A 359 -5.36 -4.84 38.71
N GLN A 360 -5.77 -5.76 37.84
CA GLN A 360 -5.93 -7.18 38.18
C GLN A 360 -4.57 -7.87 38.17
N LYS A 361 -3.91 -7.90 39.34
CA LYS A 361 -2.64 -8.58 39.56
C LYS A 361 -2.81 -10.10 39.43
N LEU A 362 -1.79 -10.75 38.87
CA LEU A 362 -1.65 -12.20 38.94
C LEU A 362 -0.93 -12.57 40.24
N GLU A 363 -1.33 -13.69 40.86
CA GLU A 363 -0.64 -14.19 42.05
C GLU A 363 0.82 -14.53 41.74
N ASN A 364 1.07 -15.07 40.54
CA ASN A 364 2.40 -15.28 39.98
C ASN A 364 2.43 -14.73 38.55
N PRO A 365 3.43 -13.91 38.18
CA PRO A 365 3.63 -13.51 36.79
C PRO A 365 3.78 -14.73 35.87
N ILE A 366 3.20 -14.67 34.68
CA ILE A 366 3.21 -15.79 33.72
C ILE A 366 4.16 -15.55 32.56
N ASP A 367 4.95 -16.55 32.19
CA ASP A 367 5.97 -16.47 31.14
C ASP A 367 5.34 -16.47 29.74
N LEU A 368 5.43 -15.35 29.02
CA LEU A 368 4.82 -15.19 27.71
C LEU A 368 5.54 -15.96 26.59
N ARG A 369 6.71 -16.53 26.86
CA ARG A 369 7.39 -17.44 25.91
C ARG A 369 6.63 -18.77 25.77
N ILE A 370 5.79 -19.10 26.75
CA ILE A 370 4.91 -20.27 26.70
C ILE A 370 3.67 -19.91 25.88
N GLY A 371 3.45 -20.63 24.77
CA GLY A 371 2.39 -20.31 23.81
C GLY A 371 0.99 -20.22 24.43
N GLU A 372 0.67 -21.09 25.40
CA GLU A 372 -0.60 -21.09 26.12
C GLU A 372 -0.84 -19.78 26.89
N TYR A 373 0.21 -19.24 27.52
CA TYR A 373 0.15 -17.99 28.27
C TYR A 373 0.14 -16.77 27.35
N LEU A 374 0.78 -16.84 26.18
CA LEU A 374 0.64 -15.82 25.16
C LEU A 374 -0.79 -15.74 24.61
N GLU A 375 -1.45 -16.88 24.37
CA GLU A 375 -2.87 -16.92 23.96
C GLU A 375 -3.81 -16.38 25.04
N LEU A 376 -3.50 -16.64 26.32
CA LEU A 376 -4.20 -16.02 27.44
C LEU A 376 -3.98 -14.50 27.44
N ALA A 377 -2.76 -14.01 27.29
CA ALA A 377 -2.45 -12.58 27.25
C ALA A 377 -3.17 -11.88 26.09
N LYS A 378 -3.19 -12.47 24.90
CA LYS A 378 -4.00 -12.02 23.77
C LYS A 378 -5.48 -11.90 24.13
N SER A 379 -6.02 -12.88 24.83
CA SER A 379 -7.42 -12.85 25.28
C SER A 379 -7.68 -11.76 26.32
N LEU A 380 -6.76 -11.56 27.26
CA LEU A 380 -6.82 -10.53 28.29
C LEU A 380 -6.64 -9.12 27.72
N SER A 381 -5.96 -8.94 26.58
CA SER A 381 -5.80 -7.64 25.92
C SER A 381 -7.12 -6.97 25.48
N ARG A 382 -8.23 -7.73 25.53
CA ARG A 382 -9.60 -7.28 25.23
C ARG A 382 -10.30 -6.65 26.42
N VAL A 383 -9.80 -6.89 27.63
CA VAL A 383 -10.38 -6.40 28.87
C VAL A 383 -10.06 -4.91 28.99
N ASP A 384 -10.97 -4.15 29.58
CA ASP A 384 -10.78 -2.71 29.79
C ASP A 384 -9.58 -2.45 30.71
N GLY A 385 -8.68 -1.56 30.27
CA GLY A 385 -7.38 -1.31 30.90
C GLY A 385 -6.18 -1.91 30.15
N ALA A 386 -4.98 -1.73 30.71
CA ALA A 386 -3.75 -2.15 30.08
C ALA A 386 -3.28 -3.54 30.53
N LEU A 387 -2.52 -4.22 29.67
CA LEU A 387 -1.66 -5.34 30.07
C LEU A 387 -0.31 -4.82 30.57
N HIS A 388 0.17 -5.33 31.70
CA HIS A 388 1.48 -4.98 32.24
C HIS A 388 2.49 -6.11 31.97
N LEU A 389 3.41 -5.85 31.04
CA LEU A 389 4.46 -6.77 30.63
C LEU A 389 5.80 -6.28 31.16
N GLY A 390 6.59 -7.16 31.76
CA GLY A 390 7.94 -6.83 32.26
C GLY A 390 9.04 -7.10 31.24
N ALA A 391 10.22 -6.50 31.46
CA ALA A 391 11.47 -6.85 30.77
C ALA A 391 11.85 -8.33 30.92
N ASP A 392 11.35 -8.98 31.96
CA ASP A 392 11.47 -10.42 32.20
C ASP A 392 10.61 -11.29 31.26
N LEU A 393 9.89 -10.68 30.32
CA LEU A 393 8.99 -11.35 29.37
C LEU A 393 7.76 -11.99 30.03
N HIS A 394 7.41 -11.57 31.25
CA HIS A 394 6.23 -12.05 31.94
C HIS A 394 5.08 -11.04 31.87
N LEU A 395 3.86 -11.56 31.89
CA LEU A 395 2.67 -10.77 32.19
C LEU A 395 2.50 -10.71 33.70
N HIS A 396 2.47 -9.50 34.26
CA HIS A 396 2.36 -9.25 35.70
C HIS A 396 0.93 -8.94 36.12
N ALA A 397 0.20 -8.19 35.29
CA ALA A 397 -1.18 -7.79 35.56
C ALA A 397 -1.97 -7.51 34.27
N SER A 398 -3.29 -7.50 34.40
CA SER A 398 -4.23 -7.10 33.35
C SER A 398 -5.22 -6.06 33.89
N ALA A 399 -5.99 -5.42 33.01
CA ALA A 399 -6.93 -4.36 33.39
C ALA A 399 -6.26 -3.24 34.22
N CYS A 400 -5.01 -2.93 33.92
CA CYS A 400 -4.24 -1.91 34.62
C CYS A 400 -4.75 -0.51 34.30
N LEU A 401 -4.86 0.32 35.32
CA LEU A 401 -5.27 1.72 35.20
C LEU A 401 -4.05 2.58 34.91
N GLN A 402 -4.12 3.35 33.83
CA GLN A 402 -3.16 4.41 33.54
C GLN A 402 -3.70 5.71 34.13
N HIS A 403 -2.83 6.50 34.77
CA HIS A 403 -3.19 7.86 35.14
C HIS A 403 -3.47 8.65 33.85
N GLY A 404 -4.72 9.05 33.65
CA GLY A 404 -5.22 9.70 32.44
C GLY A 404 -4.81 11.15 32.29
#